data_AF-A0ABD6BKA0-F1
#
_entry.id   AF-A0ABD6BKA0-F1
#
_cell.length_a   1.000
_cell.length_b   1.000
_cell.length_c   1.000
_cell.angle_alpha   90.00
_cell.angle_beta   90.00
_cell.angle_gamma   90.00
#
_symmetry.space_group_name_H-M   'P 1'
#
loop_
_entity.id
_entity.type
_entity.pdbx_description
1 polymer ?
#
loop_
_entity_poly.entity_id
_entity_poly.type
_entity_poly.pdbx_seq_one_letter_code
_entity_poly.pdbx_strand_id
1 'polypeptide(L)'
;MERLLLAVLVGIPLVWHLGLTGVAYYDAGRVGLEPPKKWAAITFFIPVIGFFIYLFERSELSYDPETDPYRGHNVNIHPSRADDTSLPSRGDKRLSADDLEEDGEDS
;
A
#
# COMPACT_ATOMS: atom_id res chain seq x y z
N MET A 1 5.80 -5.19 -29.59
CA MET A 1 6.40 -4.09 -28.81
C MET A 1 6.05 -4.23 -27.33
N GLU A 2 4.76 -4.38 -26.99
CA GLU A 2 4.28 -4.58 -25.60
C GLU A 2 4.95 -5.74 -24.83
N ARG A 3 5.06 -6.93 -25.45
CA ARG A 3 5.66 -8.10 -24.77
C ARG A 3 7.15 -7.93 -24.45
N LEU A 4 7.89 -7.24 -25.32
CA LEU A 4 9.32 -6.97 -25.10
C LEU A 4 9.49 -5.94 -23.98
N LEU A 5 8.67 -4.89 -23.99
CA LEU A 5 8.65 -3.91 -22.90
C LEU A 5 8.31 -4.58 -21.56
N LEU A 6 7.27 -5.42 -21.52
CA LEU A 6 6.91 -6.20 -20.32
C LEU A 6 8.07 -7.08 -19.85
N ALA A 7 8.70 -7.80 -20.79
CA ALA A 7 9.84 -8.67 -20.47
C ALA A 7 11.02 -7.88 -19.90
N VAL A 8 11.28 -6.66 -20.38
CA VAL A 8 12.32 -5.78 -19.84
C VAL A 8 11.93 -5.25 -18.46
N LEU A 9 10.69 -4.76 -18.32
CA LEU A 9 10.17 -4.17 -17.09
C LEU A 9 10.13 -5.16 -15.93
N VAL A 10 9.84 -6.44 -16.21
CA VAL A 10 9.79 -7.49 -15.20
C VAL A 10 11.13 -8.22 -15.09
N GLY A 11 11.77 -8.52 -16.22
CA GLY A 11 12.97 -9.33 -16.28
C GLY A 11 14.20 -8.66 -15.69
N ILE A 12 14.44 -7.37 -15.96
CA ILE A 12 15.61 -6.67 -15.41
C ILE A 12 15.53 -6.62 -13.88
N PRO A 13 14.43 -6.19 -13.24
CA PRO A 13 14.31 -6.22 -11.79
C PRO A 13 14.44 -7.62 -11.20
N LEU A 14 13.86 -8.64 -11.83
CA LEU A 14 13.99 -10.02 -11.38
C LEU A 14 15.44 -10.49 -11.39
N VAL A 15 16.17 -10.26 -12.49
CA VAL A 15 17.60 -10.63 -12.58
C VAL A 15 18.41 -9.88 -11.53
N TRP A 16 18.16 -8.58 -11.33
CA TRP A 16 18.85 -7.79 -10.33
C TRP A 16 18.57 -8.31 -8.91
N HIS A 17 17.32 -8.63 -8.61
CA HIS A 17 16.90 -9.18 -7.31
C HIS A 17 17.59 -10.52 -7.02
N LEU A 18 17.60 -11.43 -7.99
CA LEU A 18 18.30 -12.71 -7.88
C LEU A 18 19.81 -12.52 -7.74
N GLY A 19 20.41 -11.58 -8.48
CA GLY A 19 21.81 -11.22 -8.37
C GLY A 19 22.18 -10.73 -6.97
N LEU A 20 21.41 -9.78 -6.42
CA LEU A 20 21.59 -9.28 -5.06
C LEU A 20 21.40 -10.36 -4.00
N THR A 21 20.43 -11.26 -4.18
CA THR A 21 20.23 -12.43 -3.31
C THR A 21 21.46 -13.33 -3.30
N GLY A 22 22.04 -13.58 -4.48
CA GLY A 22 23.28 -14.36 -4.62
C GLY A 22 24.49 -13.66 -3.97
N VAL A 23 24.62 -12.35 -4.14
CA VAL A 23 25.66 -11.54 -3.47
C VAL A 23 25.50 -11.63 -1.96
N ALA A 24 24.31 -11.46 -1.42
CA ALA A 24 24.05 -11.58 0.01
C ALA A 24 24.41 -12.97 0.55
N TYR A 25 24.10 -14.04 -0.19
CA TYR A 25 24.50 -15.41 0.19
C TYR A 25 26.02 -15.57 0.23
N TYR A 26 26.72 -15.09 -0.80
CA TYR A 26 28.18 -15.21 -0.89
C TYR A 26 28.89 -14.36 0.16
N ASP A 27 28.50 -13.10 0.29
CA ASP A 27 29.12 -12.13 1.19
C ASP A 27 28.87 -12.50 2.66
N ALA A 28 27.65 -12.96 3.01
CA ALA A 28 27.33 -13.34 4.37
C ALA A 28 28.28 -14.40 4.95
N GLY A 29 28.74 -15.36 4.14
CA GLY A 29 29.74 -16.34 4.55
C GLY A 29 31.14 -15.75 4.77
N ARG A 30 31.48 -14.67 4.07
CA ARG A 30 32.78 -13.99 4.19
C ARG A 30 32.84 -13.02 5.36
N VAL A 31 31.72 -12.36 5.68
CA VAL A 31 31.65 -11.35 6.75
C VAL A 31 31.17 -11.92 8.10
N GLY A 32 31.00 -13.24 8.22
CA GLY A 32 30.61 -13.89 9.48
C GLY A 32 29.11 -13.83 9.81
N LEU A 33 28.27 -13.54 8.82
CA LEU A 33 26.82 -13.52 8.95
C LEU A 33 26.23 -14.93 8.77
N GLU A 34 26.35 -15.76 9.81
CA GLU A 34 25.88 -17.14 9.77
C GLU A 34 24.40 -17.33 10.21
N PRO A 35 23.68 -18.31 9.63
CA PRO A 35 24.03 -19.02 8.40
C PRO A 35 23.74 -18.17 7.15
N PRO A 36 24.56 -18.23 6.07
CA PRO A 36 24.35 -17.43 4.85
C PRO A 36 22.97 -17.63 4.20
N LYS A 37 22.40 -18.83 4.33
CA LYS A 37 21.05 -19.16 3.84
C LYS A 37 19.95 -18.29 4.46
N LYS A 38 20.10 -17.91 5.74
CA LYS A 38 19.14 -17.05 6.44
C LYS A 38 19.08 -15.68 5.76
N TRP A 39 20.24 -15.09 5.49
CA TRP A 39 20.34 -13.77 4.89
C TRP A 39 19.87 -13.77 3.43
N ALA A 40 20.25 -14.79 2.67
CA ALA A 40 19.73 -14.98 1.32
C ALA A 40 18.19 -15.10 1.31
N ALA A 41 17.61 -15.87 2.25
CA ALA A 41 16.16 -16.00 2.36
C ALA A 41 15.50 -14.67 2.71
N ILE A 42 16.04 -13.92 3.68
CA ILE A 42 15.53 -12.59 4.04
C ILE A 42 15.54 -11.67 2.81
N THR A 43 16.69 -11.54 2.13
CA THR A 43 16.81 -10.70 0.93
C THR A 43 15.82 -11.13 -0.14
N PHE A 44 15.66 -12.43 -0.39
CA PHE A 44 14.76 -12.95 -1.42
C PHE A 44 13.27 -12.69 -1.12
N PHE A 45 12.83 -12.92 0.12
CA PHE A 45 11.41 -12.93 0.48
C PHE A 45 10.85 -11.56 0.87
N ILE A 46 11.67 -10.57 1.20
CA ILE A 46 11.17 -9.22 1.57
C ILE A 46 10.20 -8.64 0.51
N PRO A 47 10.53 -8.63 -0.81
CA PRO A 47 9.61 -8.10 -1.81
C PRO A 47 8.33 -8.91 -1.94
N VAL A 48 8.39 -10.23 -1.70
CA VAL A 48 7.22 -11.12 -1.73
C VAL A 48 6.26 -10.77 -0.59
N ILE A 49 6.79 -10.55 0.61
CA ILE A 49 6.00 -10.10 1.77
C ILE A 49 5.36 -8.74 1.46
N GLY A 50 6.11 -7.78 0.92
CA GLY A 50 5.58 -6.49 0.50
C GLY A 50 4.45 -6.61 -0.53
N PHE A 51 4.58 -7.54 -1.48
CA PHE A 51 3.53 -7.83 -2.44
C PHE A 51 2.26 -8.39 -1.78
N PHE A 52 2.39 -9.31 -0.81
CA PHE A 52 1.23 -9.81 -0.07
C PHE A 52 0.56 -8.71 0.75
N ILE A 53 1.32 -7.83 1.40
CA ILE A 53 0.77 -6.67 2.11
C ILE A 53 -0.09 -5.83 1.15
N TYR A 54 0.43 -5.52 -0.05
CA TYR A 54 -0.35 -4.82 -1.08
C TYR A 54 -1.65 -5.56 -1.45
N LEU A 55 -1.61 -6.88 -1.61
CA LEU A 55 -2.80 -7.66 -1.94
C LEU A 55 -3.84 -7.63 -0.81
N PHE A 56 -3.41 -7.74 0.45
CA PHE A 56 -4.30 -7.65 1.61
C PHE A 56 -4.90 -6.26 1.72
N GLU A 57 -4.08 -5.21 1.66
CA GLU A 57 -4.55 -3.82 1.67
C GLU A 57 -5.54 -3.53 0.53
N ARG A 58 -5.24 -4.00 -0.68
CA ARG A 58 -6.13 -3.87 -1.83
C ARG A 58 -7.48 -4.54 -1.59
N SER A 59 -7.51 -5.66 -0.86
CA SER A 59 -8.77 -6.37 -0.57
C SER A 59 -9.64 -5.63 0.45
N GLU A 60 -9.05 -4.78 1.28
CA GLU A 60 -9.78 -3.96 2.26
C GLU A 60 -10.41 -2.70 1.64
N LEU A 61 -10.05 -2.36 0.40
CA LEU A 61 -10.57 -1.15 -0.29
C LEU A 61 -12.03 -1.25 -0.76
N SER A 62 -12.72 -2.38 -0.55
CA SER A 62 -14.12 -2.57 -0.97
C SER A 62 -15.12 -1.95 0.01
N TYR A 63 -14.93 -0.67 0.35
CA TYR A 63 -15.92 0.10 1.07
C TYR A 63 -17.14 0.34 0.17
N ASP A 64 -18.28 -0.22 0.55
CA ASP A 64 -19.55 0.06 -0.10
C ASP A 64 -20.32 1.10 0.74
N PRO A 65 -20.32 2.38 0.33
CA PRO A 65 -20.99 3.43 1.07
C PRO A 65 -22.51 3.21 1.16
N GLU A 66 -23.14 2.51 0.21
CA GLU A 66 -24.59 2.26 0.26
C GLU A 66 -24.98 1.28 1.37
N THR A 67 -24.02 0.49 1.86
CA THR A 67 -24.24 -0.50 2.93
C THR A 67 -23.65 -0.09 4.27
N ASP A 68 -22.94 1.05 4.34
CA ASP A 68 -22.31 1.52 5.57
C ASP A 68 -23.33 2.21 6.50
N PRO A 69 -23.69 1.61 7.66
CA PRO A 69 -24.61 2.22 8.62
C PRO A 69 -24.06 3.49 9.28
N TYR A 70 -22.76 3.78 9.10
CA TYR A 70 -22.09 4.98 9.60
C TYR A 70 -21.80 6.01 8.50
N ARG A 71 -22.30 5.81 7.27
CA ARG A 71 -22.11 6.77 6.18
C ARG A 71 -22.60 8.18 6.58
N GLY A 72 -21.74 9.17 6.41
CA GLY A 72 -22.02 10.56 6.78
C GLY A 72 -21.79 10.90 8.26
N HIS A 73 -21.35 9.95 9.08
CA HIS A 73 -20.94 10.20 10.46
C HIS A 73 -19.41 10.20 10.58
N ASN A 74 -18.86 11.26 11.15
CA ASN A 74 -17.40 11.48 11.19
C ASN A 74 -16.70 10.57 12.22
N VAL A 75 -17.47 9.92 13.10
CA VAL A 75 -16.99 9.16 14.24
C VAL A 75 -17.90 7.95 14.46
N ASN A 76 -17.33 6.76 14.63
CA ASN A 76 -18.07 5.56 15.01
C ASN A 76 -18.43 5.63 16.51
N ILE A 77 -19.67 6.03 16.82
CA ILE A 77 -20.18 6.03 18.19
C ILE A 77 -21.03 4.78 18.39
N HIS A 78 -20.71 4.01 19.44
CA HIS A 78 -21.50 2.84 19.81
C HIS A 78 -22.96 3.27 20.12
N PRO A 79 -24.00 2.51 19.70
CA PRO A 79 -25.39 2.91 19.86
C PRO A 79 -25.78 3.32 21.28
N SER A 80 -25.21 2.65 22.29
CA SER A 80 -25.44 2.94 23.71
C SER A 80 -24.80 4.25 24.21
N ARG A 81 -24.03 4.97 23.38
CA ARG A 81 -23.34 6.22 23.69
C ARG A 81 -23.55 7.29 22.62
N ALA A 82 -24.49 7.07 21.69
CA ALA A 82 -24.80 8.03 20.62
C ALA A 82 -25.24 9.40 21.18
N ASP A 83 -25.86 9.41 22.36
CA ASP A 83 -26.32 10.63 23.04
C ASP A 83 -25.20 11.35 23.82
N ASP A 84 -24.02 10.74 24.01
CA ASP A 84 -22.91 11.30 24.81
C ASP A 84 -21.99 12.25 24.01
N THR A 85 -22.20 12.38 22.69
CA THR A 85 -21.39 13.23 21.81
C THR A 85 -22.07 14.57 21.55
N SER A 86 -21.49 15.65 22.05
CA SER A 86 -21.93 17.04 21.80
C SER A 86 -21.46 17.64 20.48
N LEU A 87 -20.88 16.83 19.57
CA LEU A 87 -20.32 17.33 18.32
C LEU A 87 -21.44 17.68 17.32
N PRO A 88 -21.55 18.93 16.86
CA PRO A 88 -22.51 19.28 15.82
C PRO A 88 -22.17 18.52 14.54
N SER A 89 -23.19 17.93 13.90
CA SER A 89 -23.07 17.36 12.56
C SER A 89 -22.63 18.48 11.61
N ARG A 90 -21.35 18.46 11.23
CA ARG A 90 -20.75 19.49 10.39
C ARG A 90 -21.32 19.30 8.98
N GLY A 91 -22.31 20.12 8.64
CA GLY A 91 -22.84 20.23 7.30
C GLY A 91 -21.71 20.25 6.28
N ASP A 92 -21.83 19.33 5.34
CA ASP A 92 -20.87 19.00 4.30
C ASP A 92 -20.30 20.25 3.63
N LYS A 93 -19.03 20.54 3.92
CA LYS A 93 -18.20 21.54 3.24
C LYS A 93 -16.81 20.95 3.00
N ARG A 94 -16.76 19.68 2.59
CA ARG A 94 -15.57 19.18 1.91
C ARG A 94 -15.69 19.65 0.47
N LEU A 95 -14.75 20.49 0.05
CA LEU A 95 -14.55 20.79 -1.37
C LEU A 95 -14.31 19.45 -2.08
N SER A 96 -15.14 19.18 -3.08
CA SER A 96 -14.98 18.06 -4.01
C SER A 96 -13.67 18.27 -4.77
N ALA A 97 -13.03 17.21 -5.26
CA ALA A 97 -11.87 17.37 -6.14
C ALA A 97 -12.18 18.21 -7.39
N ASP A 98 -13.45 18.21 -7.82
CA ASP A 98 -13.97 19.06 -8.91
C ASP A 98 -13.96 20.56 -8.57
N ASP A 99 -14.04 20.94 -7.29
CA ASP A 99 -14.00 22.35 -6.85
C ASP A 99 -12.56 22.92 -6.82
N LEU A 100 -11.55 22.08 -7.01
CA LEU A 100 -10.13 22.47 -7.01
C LEU A 100 -9.54 22.62 -8.42
N GLU A 101 -10.28 22.24 -9.47
CA GLU A 101 -9.81 22.35 -10.87
C GLU A 101 -10.17 23.69 -11.54
N GLU A 102 -11.03 24.52 -10.94
CA GLU A 102 -11.53 25.77 -11.55
C GLU A 102 -10.70 27.04 -11.22
N ASP A 103 -9.61 26.95 -10.45
CA ASP A 103 -8.75 28.11 -10.08
C ASP A 103 -7.40 28.11 -10.82
N GLY A 104 -7.33 27.44 -11.98
CA GLY A 104 -6.09 27.14 -12.71
C GLY A 104 -5.92 27.77 -14.10
N GLU A 105 -6.88 28.54 -14.62
CA GLU A 105 -6.74 29.22 -15.92
C GLU A 105 -7.44 30.60 -15.91
N ASP A 106 -6.68 31.67 -15.60
CA ASP A 106 -6.69 32.87 -16.44
C ASP A 106 -5.46 33.78 -16.18
N SER A 107 -4.65 33.92 -17.24
CA SER A 107 -3.87 35.07 -17.73
C SER A 107 -3.21 36.08 -16.76
#